data_AF-A0AA96GIW2-F1
#
_entry.id   AF-A0AA96GIW2-F1
#
_cell.length_a   1.000
_cell.length_b   1.000
_cell.length_c   1.000
_cell.angle_alpha   90.00
_cell.angle_beta   90.00
_cell.angle_gamma   90.00
#
_symmetry.space_group_name_H-M   'P 1'
#
loop_
_entity.id
_entity.type
_entity.pdbx_description
1 polymer ?
#
loop_
_entity_poly.entity_id
_entity_poly.type
_entity_poly.pdbx_seq_one_letter_code
_entity_poly.pdbx_strand_id
1 'polypeptide(L)'
;MYRYPMRDGLRLFQLTIHGRWVKGPEGELFATVNAALGDLPMIAEDLDVITPEVEALRDTCGFFGMRILQMAFGNDPKAHHDRPHHYTRNSIVNTATHDHNTTVK
;
A
#
# COMPACT_ATOMS: atom_id res chain seq x y z
N MET A 1 5.27 -6.91 14.96
CA MET A 1 4.55 -6.86 16.26
C MET A 1 4.81 -5.49 16.88
N TYR A 2 3.97 -4.50 16.60
CA TYR A 2 4.05 -3.19 17.24
C TYR A 2 3.18 -3.22 18.50
N ARG A 3 3.80 -3.12 19.68
CA ARG A 3 3.11 -2.95 20.95
C ARG A 3 3.18 -1.47 21.32
N TYR A 4 2.07 -0.76 21.18
CA TYR A 4 1.91 0.56 21.77
C TYR A 4 1.58 0.41 23.27
N PRO A 5 2.19 1.20 24.17
CA PRO A 5 1.87 1.15 25.58
C PRO A 5 0.46 1.72 25.81
N MET A 6 -0.35 0.98 26.55
CA MET A 6 -1.73 1.33 26.92
C MET A 6 -1.70 2.33 28.08
N ARG A 7 -2.36 3.49 27.94
CA ARG A 7 -2.72 4.38 29.06
C ARG A 7 -4.22 4.66 29.02
N ASP A 8 -4.87 4.28 30.12
CA ASP A 8 -6.09 4.80 30.74
C ASP A 8 -7.32 5.16 29.89
N GLY A 9 -8.42 4.44 30.15
CA GLY A 9 -9.64 5.09 30.66
C GLY A 9 -10.80 5.43 29.72
N LEU A 10 -10.68 5.35 28.38
CA LEU A 10 -11.80 5.61 27.46
C LEU A 10 -11.88 4.54 26.36
N ARG A 11 -12.88 3.65 26.48
CA ARG A 11 -13.11 2.52 25.56
C ARG A 11 -13.95 2.96 24.37
N LEU A 12 -13.32 3.53 23.34
CA LEU A 12 -13.98 3.71 22.03
C LEU A 12 -13.15 3.22 20.81
N PHE A 13 -11.93 2.72 21.00
CA PHE A 13 -11.14 2.13 19.90
C PHE A 13 -10.43 0.85 20.33
N GLN A 14 -11.16 -0.28 20.27
CA GLN A 14 -10.61 -1.62 20.49
C GLN A 14 -11.16 -2.60 19.44
N LEU A 15 -11.17 -2.21 18.16
CA LEU A 15 -11.94 -2.96 17.13
C LEU A 15 -11.12 -3.90 16.23
N THR A 16 -9.79 -3.98 16.33
CA THR A 16 -8.98 -4.84 15.42
C THR A 16 -7.90 -5.69 16.09
N ILE A 17 -7.67 -5.56 17.40
CA ILE A 17 -6.54 -6.23 18.10
C ILE A 17 -6.64 -7.77 18.18
N HIS A 18 -7.84 -8.32 17.99
CA HIS A 18 -8.08 -9.78 17.97
C HIS A 18 -8.28 -10.33 16.56
N GLY A 19 -8.00 -9.54 15.53
CA GLY A 19 -8.01 -9.99 14.14
C GLY A 19 -6.81 -10.90 13.83
N ARG A 20 -6.91 -11.62 12.72
CA ARG A 20 -5.79 -12.39 12.15
C ARG A 20 -5.69 -12.13 10.66
N TRP A 21 -4.46 -12.18 10.14
CA TRP A 21 -4.22 -12.26 8.71
C TRP A 21 -4.74 -13.60 8.17
N VAL A 22 -5.46 -13.56 7.06
CA VAL A 22 -5.92 -14.73 6.32
C VAL A 22 -5.35 -14.62 4.91
N LYS A 23 -4.82 -15.73 4.40
CA LYS A 23 -4.22 -15.79 3.06
C LYS A 23 -5.29 -15.49 2.00
N GLY A 24 -5.00 -14.56 1.09
CA GLY A 24 -5.84 -14.27 -0.07
C GLY A 24 -5.60 -15.25 -1.23
N PRO A 25 -6.33 -15.12 -2.35
CA PRO A 25 -6.21 -15.99 -3.53
C PRO A 25 -4.97 -15.71 -4.40
N GLU A 26 -4.24 -14.63 -4.12
CA GLU A 26 -2.99 -14.27 -4.82
C GLU A 26 -3.14 -14.21 -6.35
N GLY A 27 -2.18 -14.78 -7.08
CA GLY A 27 -2.16 -14.77 -8.54
C GLY A 27 -3.30 -15.54 -9.21
N GLU A 28 -3.95 -16.47 -8.52
CA GLU A 28 -5.07 -17.26 -9.07
C GLU A 28 -6.25 -16.36 -9.46
N LEU A 29 -6.52 -15.34 -8.63
CA LEU A 29 -7.54 -14.34 -8.93
C LEU A 29 -7.21 -13.59 -10.22
N PHE A 30 -5.99 -13.09 -10.35
CA PHE A 30 -5.58 -12.28 -11.51
C PHE A 30 -5.48 -13.12 -12.79
N ALA A 31 -5.06 -14.39 -12.69
CA ALA A 31 -5.10 -15.33 -13.80
C ALA A 31 -6.53 -15.57 -14.30
N THR A 32 -7.49 -15.72 -13.37
CA THR A 32 -8.91 -15.89 -13.69
C THR A 32 -9.50 -14.64 -14.33
N VAL A 33 -9.20 -13.47 -13.79
CA VAL A 33 -9.63 -12.17 -14.36
C VAL A 33 -9.09 -12.01 -15.78
N ASN A 34 -7.81 -12.29 -16.00
CA ASN A 34 -7.20 -12.20 -17.33
C ASN A 34 -7.85 -13.19 -18.33
N ALA A 35 -8.13 -14.43 -17.90
CA ALA A 35 -8.80 -15.42 -18.74
C ALA A 35 -10.22 -14.99 -19.15
N ALA A 36 -10.94 -14.28 -18.27
CA ALA A 36 -12.32 -13.87 -18.50
C ALA A 36 -12.45 -12.53 -19.24
N LEU A 37 -11.57 -11.57 -18.94
CA LEU A 37 -11.69 -10.17 -19.39
C LEU A 37 -10.53 -9.72 -20.29
N GLY A 38 -9.49 -10.53 -20.44
CA GLY A 38 -8.24 -10.16 -21.13
C GLY A 38 -7.32 -9.30 -20.27
N ASP A 39 -6.31 -8.74 -20.91
CA ASP A 39 -5.32 -7.88 -20.26
C ASP A 39 -5.96 -6.54 -19.87
N LEU A 40 -5.86 -6.19 -18.59
CA LEU A 40 -6.46 -4.99 -18.02
C LEU A 40 -5.35 -4.07 -17.48
N PRO A 41 -5.46 -2.74 -17.68
CA PRO A 41 -4.50 -1.79 -17.15
C PRO A 41 -4.70 -1.62 -15.63
N MET A 42 -4.07 -2.50 -14.85
CA MET A 42 -4.18 -2.54 -13.40
C MET A 42 -3.10 -1.67 -12.73
N ILE A 43 -3.49 -0.96 -11.68
CA ILE A 43 -2.61 -0.22 -10.78
C ILE A 43 -2.83 -0.78 -9.38
N ALA A 44 -1.76 -1.18 -8.72
CA ALA A 44 -1.80 -1.60 -7.33
C ALA A 44 -1.66 -0.37 -6.43
N GLU A 45 -2.69 -0.11 -5.62
CA GLU A 45 -2.57 0.76 -4.45
C GLU A 45 -1.84 -0.03 -3.36
N ASP A 46 -0.53 0.19 -3.26
CA ASP A 46 0.44 -0.59 -2.49
C ASP A 46 1.13 0.28 -1.42
N LEU A 47 0.36 1.18 -0.80
CA LEU A 47 0.85 2.20 0.14
C LEU A 47 1.04 1.63 1.56
N ASP A 48 1.66 2.44 2.44
CA ASP A 48 1.93 2.12 3.84
C ASP A 48 2.73 0.82 4.08
N VAL A 49 2.36 0.05 5.12
CA VAL A 49 3.07 -1.14 5.59
C VAL A 49 2.52 -2.40 4.92
N ILE A 50 3.01 -2.67 3.72
CA ILE A 50 2.85 -3.96 3.04
C ILE A 50 4.01 -4.93 3.35
N THR A 51 3.78 -6.21 3.07
CA THR A 51 4.78 -7.28 3.21
C THR A 51 5.51 -7.56 1.89
N PRO A 52 6.71 -8.15 1.90
CA PRO A 52 7.44 -8.50 0.68
C PRO A 52 6.66 -9.44 -0.26
N GLU A 53 5.78 -10.28 0.27
CA GLU A 53 4.92 -11.15 -0.54
C GLU A 53 3.91 -10.36 -1.39
N VAL A 54 3.45 -9.22 -0.89
CA VAL A 54 2.55 -8.32 -1.64
C VAL A 54 3.32 -7.61 -2.76
N GLU A 55 4.53 -7.14 -2.48
CA GLU A 55 5.41 -6.54 -3.50
C GLU A 55 5.74 -7.55 -4.61
N ALA A 56 6.07 -8.79 -4.24
CA ALA A 56 6.33 -9.86 -5.19
C ALA A 56 5.09 -10.17 -6.04
N LEU A 57 3.89 -10.26 -5.44
CA LEU A 57 2.66 -10.49 -6.18
C LEU A 57 2.41 -9.38 -7.21
N ARG A 58 2.48 -8.11 -6.80
CA ARG A 58 2.38 -6.94 -7.71
C ARG A 58 3.34 -7.07 -8.90
N ASP A 59 4.60 -7.37 -8.62
CA ASP A 59 5.64 -7.44 -9.63
C ASP A 59 5.46 -8.63 -10.57
N THR A 60 5.07 -9.80 -10.06
CA THR A 60 4.76 -10.98 -10.89
C THR A 60 3.54 -10.78 -11.79
N CYS A 61 2.56 -9.98 -11.34
CA CYS A 61 1.42 -9.59 -12.15
C CYS A 61 1.71 -8.43 -13.11
N GLY A 62 2.90 -7.80 -13.02
CA GLY A 62 3.28 -6.68 -13.86
C GLY A 62 2.50 -5.39 -13.58
N PHE A 63 1.89 -5.26 -12.39
CA PHE A 63 1.09 -4.08 -12.06
C PHE A 63 1.97 -2.91 -11.64
N PHE A 64 1.57 -1.69 -11.99
CA PHE A 64 2.25 -0.49 -11.50
C PHE A 64 2.02 -0.33 -10.00
N GLY A 65 3.07 -0.02 -9.24
CA GLY A 65 2.93 0.44 -7.85
C GLY A 65 2.67 1.95 -7.76
N MET A 66 2.18 2.43 -6.64
CA MET A 66 1.92 3.84 -6.38
C MET A 66 3.00 4.49 -5.52
N ARG A 67 3.32 5.75 -5.80
CA ARG A 67 4.22 6.57 -4.98
C ARG A 67 3.57 7.91 -4.69
N ILE A 68 3.64 8.36 -3.44
CA ILE A 68 3.01 9.60 -2.99
C ILE A 68 4.06 10.58 -2.48
N LEU A 69 4.29 11.66 -3.22
CA LEU A 69 5.38 12.59 -2.91
C LEU A 69 5.23 13.26 -1.53
N GLN A 70 4.01 13.52 -1.06
CA GLN A 70 3.78 14.05 0.28
C GLN A 70 4.30 13.14 1.41
N MET A 71 4.45 11.83 1.16
CA MET A 71 4.96 10.86 2.13
C MET A 71 6.49 10.80 2.17
N ALA A 72 7.18 11.42 1.21
CA ALA A 72 8.61 11.22 0.95
C ALA A 72 9.58 11.84 2.00
N PHE A 73 9.08 12.80 2.79
CA PHE A 73 9.92 13.69 3.61
C PHE A 73 9.51 13.75 5.09
N GLY A 74 8.62 12.86 5.53
CA GLY A 74 8.23 12.74 6.93
C GLY A 74 9.21 11.91 7.77
N ASN A 75 8.85 11.70 9.04
CA ASN A 75 9.57 10.82 9.98
C ASN A 75 9.15 9.34 9.86
N ASP A 76 8.32 9.00 8.88
CA ASP A 76 7.93 7.61 8.65
C ASP A 76 9.16 6.79 8.20
N PRO A 77 9.42 5.60 8.78
CA PRO A 77 10.52 4.75 8.34
C PRO A 77 10.49 4.42 6.84
N LYS A 78 9.31 4.35 6.23
CA LYS A 78 9.11 4.11 4.80
C LYS A 78 9.12 5.38 3.94
N ALA A 79 9.22 6.58 4.52
CA ALA A 79 9.26 7.83 3.74
C ALA A 79 10.33 7.83 2.63
N HIS A 80 11.44 7.11 2.84
CA HIS A 80 12.46 6.98 1.80
C HIS A 80 11.96 6.29 0.52
N HIS A 81 11.03 5.33 0.58
CA HIS A 81 10.46 4.67 -0.61
C HIS A 81 9.77 5.65 -1.57
N ASP A 82 9.16 6.71 -1.04
CA ASP A 82 8.44 7.72 -1.82
C ASP A 82 9.34 8.85 -2.34
N ARG A 83 10.67 8.76 -2.16
CA ARG A 83 11.60 9.75 -2.71
C ARG A 83 11.85 9.54 -4.19
N PRO A 84 11.93 10.60 -5.02
CA PRO A 84 12.08 10.48 -6.46
C PRO A 84 13.24 9.60 -6.96
N HIS A 85 14.36 9.54 -6.23
CA HIS A 85 15.51 8.72 -6.61
C HIS A 85 15.34 7.23 -6.32
N HIS A 86 14.27 6.82 -5.63
CA HIS A 86 13.92 5.42 -5.39
C HIS A 86 12.77 4.92 -6.29
N TYR A 87 12.24 5.76 -7.17
CA TYR A 87 11.18 5.35 -8.07
C TYR A 87 11.67 4.32 -9.08
N THR A 88 10.85 3.29 -9.29
CA THR A 88 11.05 2.36 -10.39
C THR A 88 10.30 2.88 -11.61
N ARG A 89 10.65 2.39 -12.82
CA ARG A 89 9.88 2.71 -14.03
C ARG A 89 8.43 2.22 -13.95
N ASN A 90 8.19 1.16 -13.19
CA ASN A 90 6.87 0.56 -13.00
C ASN A 90 6.15 1.21 -11.81
N SER A 91 6.05 2.53 -11.81
CA SER A 91 5.41 3.31 -10.74
C SER A 91 4.50 4.40 -11.31
N ILE A 92 3.34 4.61 -10.68
CA ILE A 92 2.48 5.79 -10.84
C ILE A 92 2.77 6.75 -9.69
N VAL A 93 3.24 7.95 -10.02
CA VAL A 93 3.65 8.94 -9.03
C VAL A 93 2.61 10.04 -8.96
N ASN A 94 2.04 10.24 -7.78
CA ASN A 94 1.14 11.35 -7.50
C ASN A 94 1.75 12.27 -6.43
N THR A 95 1.38 13.56 -6.47
CA THR A 95 1.75 14.48 -5.39
C THR A 95 1.07 14.08 -4.07
N ALA A 96 -0.23 13.78 -4.16
CA ALA A 96 -1.11 13.36 -3.07
C ALA A 96 -2.27 12.52 -3.65
N THR A 97 -3.00 11.78 -2.82
CA THR A 97 -4.30 11.17 -3.19
C THR A 97 -5.46 12.04 -2.70
N HIS A 98 -6.70 11.60 -2.94
CA HIS A 98 -7.89 12.22 -2.36
C HIS A 98 -7.99 12.07 -0.83
N ASP A 99 -7.24 11.15 -0.22
CA ASP A 99 -7.14 10.96 1.23
C ASP A 99 -6.19 11.97 1.90
N HIS A 100 -5.42 12.69 1.09
CA HIS A 100 -4.43 13.64 1.56
C HIS A 100 -4.95 15.07 1.46
N ASN A 101 -4.41 15.96 2.30
CA ASN A 101 -4.68 17.38 2.14
C ASN A 101 -4.00 17.91 0.85
N THR A 102 -4.53 19.00 0.33
CA THR A 102 -3.89 19.73 -0.78
C THR A 102 -2.47 20.17 -0.39
N THR A 103 -1.55 20.15 -1.36
CA THR A 103 -0.12 20.44 -1.13
C THR A 103 0.12 21.90 -0.75
N VAL A 104 -0.73 22.79 -1.23
CA VAL A 104 -0.70 24.23 -0.95
C VAL A 104 -2.06 24.64 -0.41
N LYS A 105 -2.07 25.60 0.51
CA LYS A 105 -3.29 26.24 1.02
C LYS A 105 -3.53 27.57 0.35
#